data_AF-C5MCF4-F1
#
_entry.id   AF-C5MCF4-F1
#
_cell.length_a   1.000
_cell.length_b   1.000
_cell.length_c   1.000
_cell.angle_alpha   90.00
_cell.angle_beta   90.00
_cell.angle_gamma   90.00
#
_symmetry.space_group_name_H-M   'P 1'
#
loop_
_entity.id
_entity.type
_entity.pdbx_description
1 polymer ?
#
loop_
_entity_poly.entity_id
_entity_poly.type
_entity_poly.pdbx_seq_one_letter_code
_entity_poly.pdbx_strand_id
1 'polypeptide(L)'
;MDTNPPKSKSSLRRGNFSRKYVPPHKAKSRNPSKEVQGTTTFDSSVNLDAEEREKARKRLARFSKPKTPPKPEYGLLSRGDDTRLRDNEHDRLEFYSRILYRFIHFCSNNTPGSLQDSLTRLLSEDEFKTADSSEMLDENNNEEVTMDSILMSLRKLREALLRNAPSPFHKKVFMFSVRISTSFGHYQTYVPSINYLIRHKDALGLSEQEFEEVVTILILHLVHVNEDVSHAINLYFKYIPQRWEILKIIQSWIHKNYCQWIKIYNEERNDSVLSMMRLGYDKMVLNLISGVNCLYYTLPKADLEESFLPHELKFEDLSTKYDVGWRLDDDGQTVIIRERRKRTTV
;
A
#
# COMPACT_ATOMS: atom_id res chain seq x y z
N MET A 1 -50.07 10.69 0.23
CA MET A 1 -50.97 10.68 1.39
C MET A 1 -51.11 9.24 1.87
N ASP A 2 -50.64 9.05 3.09
CA ASP A 2 -50.77 7.95 4.04
C ASP A 2 -51.63 6.74 3.67
N THR A 3 -51.04 5.55 3.82
CA THR A 3 -51.69 4.44 4.55
C THR A 3 -50.62 3.52 5.15
N ASN A 4 -50.56 3.51 6.48
CA ASN A 4 -49.76 2.56 7.27
C ASN A 4 -50.24 1.11 7.05
N PRO A 5 -49.34 0.14 6.92
CA PRO A 5 -49.66 -1.27 7.12
C PRO A 5 -49.30 -1.75 8.54
N PRO A 6 -49.89 -2.88 8.99
CA PRO A 6 -49.97 -3.27 10.39
C PRO A 6 -48.75 -4.07 10.88
N LYS A 7 -48.54 -4.01 12.20
CA LYS A 7 -47.49 -4.72 12.94
C LYS A 7 -47.72 -6.24 12.94
N SER A 8 -46.76 -7.00 12.39
CA SER A 8 -46.64 -8.45 12.59
C SER A 8 -45.53 -8.75 13.60
N LYS A 9 -45.79 -9.71 14.49
CA LYS A 9 -44.81 -10.28 15.44
C LYS A 9 -43.96 -11.32 14.69
N SER A 10 -42.64 -11.20 14.75
CA SER A 10 -41.77 -12.38 14.70
C SER A 10 -40.61 -12.23 15.68
N SER A 11 -40.55 -13.20 16.59
CA SER A 11 -39.58 -13.36 17.65
C SER A 11 -38.31 -14.02 17.12
N LEU A 12 -37.18 -13.34 17.19
CA LEU A 12 -35.86 -13.96 17.11
C LEU A 12 -35.09 -13.71 18.41
N ARG A 13 -34.85 -14.81 19.12
CA ARG A 13 -34.01 -14.93 20.32
C ARG A 13 -32.60 -14.38 20.01
N ARG A 14 -32.22 -13.27 20.64
CA ARG A 14 -30.80 -12.87 20.75
C ARG A 14 -30.22 -13.46 22.02
N GLY A 15 -29.38 -14.49 21.87
CA GLY A 15 -28.54 -14.98 22.95
C GLY A 15 -27.45 -13.97 23.26
N ASN A 16 -27.50 -13.40 24.46
CA ASN A 16 -26.42 -12.57 25.03
C ASN A 16 -25.22 -13.46 25.38
N PHE A 17 -24.13 -13.38 24.60
CA PHE A 17 -22.80 -13.83 25.03
C PHE A 17 -21.85 -12.63 25.14
N SER A 18 -22.09 -11.81 26.17
CA SER A 18 -21.12 -10.84 26.68
C SER A 18 -20.29 -11.51 27.78
N ARG A 19 -19.20 -12.20 27.41
CA ARG A 19 -18.18 -12.62 28.38
C ARG A 19 -17.16 -11.49 28.49
N LYS A 20 -17.27 -10.68 29.55
CA LYS A 20 -16.25 -9.69 29.93
C LYS A 20 -14.92 -10.40 30.14
N TYR A 21 -13.91 -10.02 29.36
CA TYR A 21 -12.54 -10.46 29.52
C TYR A 21 -11.98 -9.94 30.86
N VAL A 22 -11.47 -10.85 31.70
CA VAL A 22 -10.80 -10.52 32.97
C VAL A 22 -9.32 -10.88 32.83
N PRO A 23 -8.40 -9.92 32.96
CA PRO A 23 -6.97 -10.19 32.86
C PRO A 23 -6.46 -11.16 33.94
N PRO A 24 -5.43 -11.98 33.66
CA PRO A 24 -5.08 -13.16 34.45
C PRO A 24 -4.60 -12.88 35.87
N HIS A 25 -4.24 -11.63 36.19
CA HIS A 25 -3.72 -11.25 37.51
C HIS A 25 -4.80 -10.98 38.57
N LYS A 26 -6.09 -11.00 38.20
CA LYS A 26 -7.21 -10.75 39.14
C LYS A 26 -8.02 -11.99 39.52
N ALA A 27 -7.63 -13.18 39.09
CA ALA A 27 -8.37 -14.41 39.34
C ALA A 27 -7.65 -15.34 40.34
N LYS A 28 -7.62 -14.95 41.62
CA LYS A 28 -7.65 -15.84 42.81
C LYS A 28 -7.46 -15.02 44.09
N SER A 29 -8.57 -14.74 44.77
CA SER A 29 -8.58 -14.61 46.23
C SER A 29 -9.88 -15.23 46.71
N ARG A 30 -9.76 -16.30 47.50
CA ARG A 30 -10.88 -16.92 48.21
C ARG A 30 -10.40 -17.18 49.63
N ASN A 31 -10.69 -16.23 50.51
CA ASN A 31 -10.46 -16.31 51.96
C ASN A 31 -11.29 -17.45 52.58
N PRO A 32 -10.91 -17.89 53.79
CA PRO A 32 -11.80 -17.58 54.91
C PRO A 32 -11.09 -16.99 56.14
N SER A 33 -11.75 -15.96 56.65
CA SER A 33 -11.77 -15.30 57.95
C SER A 33 -11.03 -15.94 59.15
N LYS A 34 -10.23 -15.11 59.84
CA LYS A 34 -10.27 -14.93 61.31
C LYS A 34 -9.64 -13.58 61.68
N GLU A 35 -10.39 -12.80 62.46
CA GLU A 35 -10.00 -11.52 63.06
C GLU A 35 -8.84 -11.70 64.06
N VAL A 36 -7.86 -10.79 64.05
CA VAL A 36 -7.23 -10.20 65.25
C VAL A 36 -6.73 -8.80 64.89
N GLN A 37 -7.10 -7.80 65.71
CA GLN A 37 -6.62 -6.42 65.67
C GLN A 37 -5.15 -6.32 66.11
N GLY A 38 -4.36 -5.45 65.48
CA GLY A 38 -3.03 -5.12 65.97
C GLY A 38 -2.23 -4.22 65.03
N THR A 39 -2.04 -2.97 65.47
CA THR A 39 -1.08 -1.97 65.00
C THR A 39 0.35 -2.50 64.85
N THR A 40 1.15 -1.80 64.03
CA THR A 40 2.62 -1.62 64.01
C THR A 40 3.42 -2.15 62.80
N THR A 41 4.19 -1.19 62.25
CA THR A 41 5.56 -1.27 61.70
C THR A 41 5.84 -2.01 60.38
N PHE A 42 6.25 -1.19 59.41
CA PHE A 42 7.34 -1.42 58.45
C PHE A 42 8.43 -2.34 59.03
N ASP A 43 8.46 -3.60 58.62
CA ASP A 43 9.64 -4.33 58.12
C ASP A 43 9.24 -5.79 57.86
N SER A 44 9.42 -6.27 56.63
CA SER A 44 9.54 -7.71 56.39
C SER A 44 10.05 -7.97 54.98
N SER A 45 11.33 -8.32 54.93
CA SER A 45 11.92 -9.18 53.91
C SER A 45 10.98 -10.36 53.62
N VAL A 46 10.30 -10.31 52.47
CA VAL A 46 9.51 -11.44 51.99
C VAL A 46 10.49 -12.58 51.70
N ASN A 47 10.56 -13.54 52.62
CA ASN A 47 11.16 -14.85 52.40
C ASN A 47 10.33 -15.55 51.33
N LEU A 48 10.59 -15.22 50.07
CA LEU A 48 10.16 -15.99 48.92
C LEU A 48 10.68 -17.42 49.13
N ASP A 49 9.74 -18.36 49.16
CA ASP A 49 10.03 -19.77 49.32
C ASP A 49 11.03 -20.21 48.24
N ALA A 50 11.92 -21.16 48.57
CA ALA A 50 13.02 -21.54 47.66
C ALA A 50 12.49 -21.99 46.29
N GLU A 51 11.29 -22.58 46.27
CA GLU A 51 10.60 -23.01 45.06
C GLU A 51 10.06 -21.85 44.21
N GLU A 52 9.63 -20.74 44.82
CA GLU A 52 9.19 -19.54 44.10
C GLU A 52 10.37 -18.78 43.49
N ARG A 53 11.50 -18.71 44.21
CA ARG A 53 12.76 -18.17 43.68
C ARG A 53 13.26 -19.01 42.51
N GLU A 54 13.18 -20.33 42.61
CA GLU A 54 13.54 -21.25 41.52
C GLU A 54 12.61 -21.11 40.31
N LYS A 55 11.29 -20.96 40.52
CA LYS A 55 10.32 -20.69 39.44
C LYS A 55 10.54 -19.33 38.79
N ALA A 56 10.84 -18.29 39.57
CA ALA A 56 11.18 -16.95 39.06
C ALA A 56 12.49 -16.98 38.26
N ARG A 57 13.51 -17.70 38.74
CA ARG A 57 14.78 -17.91 38.04
C ARG A 57 14.60 -18.68 36.75
N LYS A 58 13.77 -19.73 36.73
CA LYS A 58 13.41 -20.48 35.51
C LYS A 58 12.63 -19.63 34.50
N ARG A 59 11.78 -18.70 34.96
CA ARG A 59 11.13 -17.71 34.08
C ARG A 59 12.16 -16.74 33.51
N LEU A 60 13.04 -16.18 34.35
CA LEU A 60 14.12 -15.29 33.89
C LEU A 60 15.02 -15.99 32.86
N ALA A 61 15.39 -17.25 33.11
CA ALA A 61 16.21 -18.06 32.21
C ALA A 61 15.52 -18.38 30.87
N ARG A 62 14.19 -18.50 30.86
CA ARG A 62 13.41 -18.67 29.62
C ARG A 62 13.38 -17.40 28.77
N PHE A 63 13.50 -16.23 29.39
CA PHE A 63 13.49 -14.93 28.71
C PHE A 63 14.89 -14.32 28.50
N SER A 64 15.91 -14.81 29.21
CA SER A 64 17.31 -14.47 28.96
C SER A 64 17.80 -15.27 27.75
N LYS A 65 17.45 -14.83 26.54
CA LYS A 65 18.20 -15.28 25.37
C LYS A 65 19.65 -14.80 25.53
N PRO A 66 20.67 -15.66 25.34
CA PRO A 66 22.04 -15.19 25.26
C PRO A 66 22.13 -14.11 24.18
N LYS A 67 22.96 -13.07 24.39
CA LYS A 67 23.26 -12.07 23.36
C LYS A 67 23.91 -12.80 22.17
N THR A 68 23.09 -13.25 21.21
CA THR A 68 23.59 -13.71 19.92
C THR A 68 24.37 -12.56 19.29
N PRO A 69 25.48 -12.83 18.57
CA PRO A 69 26.15 -11.79 17.80
C PRO A 69 25.11 -11.08 16.91
N PRO A 70 25.26 -9.77 16.68
CA PRO A 70 24.29 -9.00 15.91
C PRO A 70 24.07 -9.69 14.56
N LYS A 71 22.81 -10.05 14.27
CA LYS A 71 22.47 -10.61 12.96
C LYS A 71 22.84 -9.59 11.88
N PRO A 72 23.34 -10.03 10.71
CA PRO A 72 23.63 -9.12 9.60
C PRO A 72 22.36 -8.41 9.10
N GLU A 73 21.21 -9.03 9.32
CA GLU A 73 19.90 -8.51 8.91
C GLU A 73 19.19 -7.80 10.06
N TYR A 74 18.58 -6.64 9.75
CA TYR A 74 17.75 -5.90 10.69
C TYR A 74 16.35 -6.53 10.82
N GLY A 75 15.78 -6.51 12.02
CA GLY A 75 14.42 -6.98 12.31
C GLY A 75 13.34 -5.89 12.21
N LEU A 76 12.07 -6.29 12.36
CA LEU A 76 10.95 -5.35 12.50
C LEU A 76 10.83 -4.88 13.96
N LEU A 77 10.73 -3.56 14.16
CA LEU A 77 10.57 -2.97 15.49
C LEU A 77 9.22 -3.29 16.11
N SER A 78 8.16 -3.41 15.30
CA SER A 78 6.83 -3.83 15.75
C SER A 78 6.82 -5.21 16.40
N ARG A 79 7.79 -6.08 16.08
CA ARG A 79 7.95 -7.41 16.67
C ARG A 79 8.95 -7.46 17.83
N GLY A 80 9.65 -6.35 18.10
CA GLY A 80 10.71 -6.28 19.11
C GLY A 80 11.98 -7.05 18.72
N ASP A 81 12.17 -7.32 17.42
CA ASP A 81 13.25 -8.19 16.93
C ASP A 81 14.63 -7.51 16.96
N ASP A 82 14.68 -6.20 16.70
CA ASP A 82 15.93 -5.42 16.63
C ASP A 82 15.66 -3.92 16.87
N THR A 83 16.44 -3.26 17.74
CA THR A 83 16.31 -1.82 18.02
C THR A 83 17.45 -0.96 17.45
N ARG A 84 18.45 -1.56 16.79
CA ARG A 84 19.62 -0.84 16.27
C ARG A 84 19.26 0.36 15.39
N LEU A 85 18.37 0.15 14.41
CA LEU A 85 17.90 1.23 13.53
C LEU A 85 17.16 2.36 14.27
N ARG A 86 16.56 2.09 15.43
CA ARG A 86 15.91 3.13 16.24
C ARG A 86 16.96 3.95 16.98
N ASP A 87 17.93 3.27 17.56
CA ASP A 87 18.84 3.86 18.55
C ASP A 87 20.04 4.55 17.89
N ASN A 88 20.52 4.08 16.74
CA ASN A 88 21.71 4.63 16.06
C ASN A 88 21.35 5.32 14.73
N GLU A 89 21.83 6.56 14.54
CA GLU A 89 21.66 7.29 13.29
C GLU A 89 22.54 6.76 12.16
N HIS A 90 23.76 6.34 12.48
CA HIS A 90 24.68 5.79 11.50
C HIS A 90 24.10 4.53 10.84
N ASP A 91 23.58 3.61 11.64
CA ASP A 91 22.93 2.37 11.15
C ASP A 91 21.75 2.67 10.22
N ARG A 92 21.00 3.77 10.45
CA ARG A 92 19.90 4.16 9.57
C ARG A 92 20.39 4.66 8.22
N LEU A 93 21.43 5.50 8.23
CA LEU A 93 22.02 6.06 7.01
C LEU A 93 22.65 4.94 6.18
N GLU A 94 23.46 4.09 6.80
CA GLU A 94 24.08 2.93 6.14
C GLU A 94 23.01 1.97 5.59
N PHE A 95 21.97 1.67 6.38
CA PHE A 95 20.90 0.79 5.92
C PHE A 95 20.10 1.39 4.76
N TYR A 96 19.89 2.70 4.74
CA TYR A 96 19.27 3.39 3.61
C TYR A 96 20.14 3.31 2.35
N SER A 97 21.46 3.55 2.46
CA SER A 97 22.39 3.41 1.34
C SER A 97 22.36 2.00 0.76
N ARG A 98 22.32 0.97 1.61
CA ARG A 98 22.18 -0.42 1.17
C ARG A 98 20.86 -0.69 0.46
N ILE A 99 19.76 -0.10 0.92
CA ILE A 99 18.45 -0.21 0.24
C ILE A 99 18.52 0.44 -1.16
N LEU A 100 19.13 1.62 -1.27
CA LEU A 100 19.29 2.31 -2.55
C LEU A 100 20.13 1.48 -3.53
N TYR A 101 21.24 0.92 -3.05
CA TYR A 101 22.09 0.03 -3.83
C TYR A 101 21.32 -1.17 -4.37
N ARG A 102 20.61 -1.89 -3.49
CA ARG A 102 19.76 -3.04 -3.88
C ARG A 102 18.69 -2.64 -4.89
N PHE A 103 18.11 -1.45 -4.76
CA PHE A 103 17.12 -0.95 -5.70
C PHE A 103 17.72 -0.67 -7.08
N ILE A 104 18.88 -0.02 -7.15
CA ILE A 104 19.57 0.24 -8.42
C ILE A 104 19.97 -1.09 -9.09
N HIS A 105 20.57 -2.00 -8.33
CA HIS A 105 20.94 -3.33 -8.81
C HIS A 105 19.71 -4.12 -9.32
N PHE A 106 18.59 -4.05 -8.59
CA PHE A 106 17.33 -4.64 -9.05
C PHE A 106 16.87 -4.04 -10.38
N CYS A 107 16.92 -2.71 -10.52
CA CYS A 107 16.51 -2.01 -11.73
C CYS A 107 17.39 -2.38 -12.93
N SER A 108 18.71 -2.52 -12.75
CA SER A 108 19.63 -2.88 -13.83
C SER A 108 19.44 -4.31 -14.34
N ASN A 109 18.98 -5.23 -13.47
CA ASN A 109 18.91 -6.65 -13.81
C ASN A 109 17.50 -7.14 -14.21
N ASN A 110 16.44 -6.51 -13.69
CA ASN A 110 15.08 -7.05 -13.79
C ASN A 110 14.08 -6.13 -14.52
N THR A 111 14.50 -4.95 -14.94
CA THR A 111 13.59 -3.94 -15.48
C THR A 111 13.84 -3.70 -16.97
N PRO A 112 12.79 -3.67 -17.83
CA PRO A 112 12.92 -3.23 -19.22
C PRO A 112 13.51 -1.80 -19.29
N GLY A 113 14.37 -1.52 -20.28
CA GLY A 113 15.13 -0.25 -20.33
C GLY A 113 14.29 1.03 -20.19
N SER A 114 13.07 1.07 -20.72
CA SER A 114 12.17 2.23 -20.57
C SER A 114 11.69 2.46 -19.13
N LEU A 115 11.44 1.38 -18.37
CA LEU A 115 11.05 1.45 -16.97
C LEU A 115 12.27 1.68 -16.08
N GLN A 116 13.45 1.20 -16.49
CA GLN A 116 14.71 1.48 -15.81
C GLN A 116 14.99 2.98 -15.79
N ASP A 117 14.82 3.69 -16.91
CA ASP A 117 15.01 5.14 -16.98
C ASP A 117 14.05 5.90 -16.06
N SER A 118 12.76 5.52 -16.05
CA SER A 118 11.76 6.11 -15.16
C SER A 118 12.08 5.87 -13.68
N LEU A 119 12.48 4.65 -13.30
CA LEU A 119 12.85 4.32 -11.92
C LEU A 119 14.15 5.00 -11.48
N THR A 120 15.11 5.13 -12.40
CA THR A 120 16.38 5.84 -12.18
C THR A 120 16.13 7.33 -11.92
N ARG A 121 15.16 7.95 -12.61
CA ARG A 121 14.75 9.35 -12.35
C ARG A 121 14.13 9.59 -10.97
N LEU A 122 13.72 8.55 -10.24
CA LEU A 122 13.18 8.71 -8.89
C LEU A 122 14.26 9.03 -7.85
N LEU A 123 15.52 8.74 -8.18
CA LEU A 123 16.69 8.96 -7.35
C LEU A 123 17.38 10.27 -7.73
N SER A 124 17.88 10.99 -6.72
CA SER A 124 18.75 12.14 -6.93
C SER A 124 20.19 11.72 -7.24
N GLU A 125 20.99 12.60 -7.88
CA GLU A 125 22.41 12.33 -8.17
C GLU A 125 23.21 11.97 -6.90
N ASP A 126 22.86 12.57 -5.77
CA ASP A 126 23.50 12.29 -4.48
C ASP A 126 23.15 10.88 -3.96
N GLU A 127 21.92 10.41 -4.22
CA GLU A 127 21.48 9.06 -3.85
C GLU A 127 22.18 8.00 -4.68
N PHE A 128 22.44 8.27 -5.97
CA PHE A 128 23.26 7.41 -6.81
C PHE A 128 24.69 7.28 -6.29
N LYS A 129 25.37 8.41 -6.03
CA LYS A 129 26.75 8.39 -5.49
C LYS A 129 26.84 7.65 -4.15
N THR A 130 25.81 7.82 -3.32
CA THR A 130 25.71 7.15 -2.01
C THR A 130 25.54 5.63 -2.16
N ALA A 131 24.75 5.19 -3.15
CA ALA A 131 24.54 3.78 -3.43
C ALA A 131 25.76 3.10 -4.06
N ASP A 132 26.46 3.79 -4.97
CA ASP A 132 27.68 3.31 -5.64
C ASP A 132 28.80 3.02 -4.62
N SER A 133 28.92 3.87 -3.59
CA SER A 133 29.86 3.66 -2.48
C SER A 133 29.52 2.45 -1.59
N SER A 134 28.29 1.92 -1.69
CA SER A 134 27.79 0.83 -0.84
C SER A 134 27.94 -0.56 -1.49
N GLU A 135 28.43 -0.65 -2.73
CA GLU A 135 28.72 -1.92 -3.44
C GLU A 135 29.57 -2.87 -2.61
N MET A 136 30.57 -2.33 -1.91
CA MET A 136 31.55 -3.09 -1.12
C MET A 136 30.98 -3.76 0.15
N LEU A 137 29.73 -3.48 0.55
CA LEU A 137 29.13 -3.97 1.80
C LEU A 137 28.12 -5.11 1.61
N ASP A 138 27.63 -5.35 0.38
CA ASP A 138 26.55 -6.32 0.11
C ASP A 138 27.02 -7.60 -0.60
N GLU A 139 28.30 -7.70 -1.01
CA GLU A 139 28.90 -8.89 -1.68
C GLU A 139 28.76 -10.20 -0.89
N ASN A 140 28.48 -10.14 0.41
CA ASN A 140 28.36 -11.31 1.29
C ASN A 140 26.95 -11.92 1.35
N ASN A 141 25.93 -11.33 0.71
CA ASN A 141 24.57 -11.87 0.70
C ASN A 141 24.21 -12.42 -0.69
N ASN A 142 24.29 -13.74 -0.86
CA ASN A 142 23.80 -14.47 -2.05
C ASN A 142 22.25 -14.53 -2.15
N GLU A 143 21.53 -13.62 -1.50
CA GLU A 143 20.08 -13.58 -1.56
C GLU A 143 19.61 -12.84 -2.82
N GLU A 144 18.71 -13.45 -3.56
CA GLU A 144 18.08 -12.84 -4.73
C GLU A 144 17.37 -11.55 -4.33
N VAL A 145 17.86 -10.42 -4.84
CA VAL A 145 17.27 -9.11 -4.55
C VAL A 145 15.96 -8.99 -5.31
N THR A 146 14.85 -9.08 -4.57
CA THR A 146 13.49 -8.90 -5.10
C THR A 146 12.90 -7.57 -4.66
N MET A 147 11.91 -7.05 -5.40
CA MET A 147 11.20 -5.82 -5.00
C MET A 147 10.56 -5.93 -3.62
N ASP A 148 10.00 -7.08 -3.27
CA ASP A 148 9.42 -7.33 -1.94
C ASP A 148 10.48 -7.25 -0.83
N SER A 149 11.71 -7.72 -1.08
CA SER A 149 12.82 -7.61 -0.13
C SER A 149 13.23 -6.15 0.13
N ILE A 150 13.18 -5.31 -0.91
CA ILE A 150 13.46 -3.87 -0.85
C ILE A 150 12.36 -3.17 -0.06
N LEU A 151 11.08 -3.43 -0.39
CA LEU A 151 9.94 -2.85 0.31
C LEU A 151 9.88 -3.27 1.78
N MET A 152 10.26 -4.51 2.09
CA MET A 152 10.40 -4.99 3.47
C MET A 152 11.52 -4.25 4.21
N SER A 153 12.65 -4.03 3.57
CA SER A 153 13.76 -3.25 4.15
C SER A 153 13.35 -1.80 4.42
N LEU A 154 12.64 -1.17 3.48
CA LEU A 154 12.05 0.15 3.70
C LEU A 154 11.01 0.17 4.80
N ARG A 155 10.20 -0.89 4.95
CA ARG A 155 9.28 -1.01 6.08
C ARG A 155 10.04 -1.02 7.42
N LYS A 156 11.10 -1.83 7.53
CA LYS A 156 11.95 -1.88 8.75
C LYS A 156 12.51 -0.49 9.07
N LEU A 157 13.03 0.22 8.07
CA LEU A 157 13.57 1.58 8.25
C LEU A 157 12.49 2.60 8.63
N ARG A 158 11.34 2.62 7.95
CA ARG A 158 10.23 3.53 8.29
C ARG A 158 9.71 3.29 9.69
N GLU A 159 9.54 2.03 10.12
CA GLU A 159 9.11 1.71 11.50
C GLU A 159 10.10 2.26 12.55
N ALA A 160 11.40 2.28 12.23
CA ALA A 160 12.44 2.86 13.10
C ALA A 160 12.33 4.37 13.24
N LEU A 161 12.03 5.03 12.12
CA LEU A 161 11.90 6.48 12.06
C LEU A 161 10.66 6.99 12.80
N LEU A 162 9.56 6.23 12.87
CA LEU A 162 8.31 6.70 13.50
C LEU A 162 8.42 7.13 14.97
N ARG A 163 9.46 6.70 15.69
CA ARG A 163 9.68 7.08 17.09
C ARG A 163 10.56 8.32 17.27
N ASN A 164 11.25 8.73 16.21
CA ASN A 164 12.19 9.83 16.23
C ASN A 164 11.47 11.12 15.79
N ALA A 165 12.05 12.28 16.13
CA ALA A 165 11.50 13.55 15.67
C ALA A 165 11.62 13.65 14.13
N PRO A 166 10.62 14.20 13.43
CA PRO A 166 10.68 14.43 11.99
C PRO A 166 11.95 15.19 11.62
N SER A 167 12.68 14.69 10.63
CA SER A 167 13.94 15.28 10.15
C SER A 167 14.01 15.25 8.63
N PRO A 168 14.93 16.00 8.00
CA PRO A 168 15.14 15.94 6.54
C PRO A 168 15.39 14.50 6.04
N PHE A 169 16.01 13.65 6.85
CA PHE A 169 16.19 12.24 6.53
C PHE A 169 14.87 11.47 6.46
N HIS A 170 13.91 11.76 7.36
CA HIS A 170 12.56 11.18 7.27
C HIS A 170 11.91 11.55 5.95
N LYS A 171 11.96 12.84 5.57
CA LYS A 171 11.44 13.30 4.28
C LYS A 171 12.01 12.48 3.13
N LYS A 172 13.34 12.31 3.06
CA LYS A 172 14.01 11.49 2.02
C LYS A 172 13.47 10.05 1.99
N VAL A 173 13.52 9.34 3.11
CA VAL A 173 13.11 7.93 3.19
C VAL A 173 11.63 7.74 2.83
N PHE A 174 10.74 8.61 3.33
CA PHE A 174 9.32 8.50 3.08
C PHE A 174 8.94 8.91 1.64
N MET A 175 9.56 9.96 1.07
CA MET A 175 9.37 10.33 -0.34
C MET A 175 9.84 9.22 -1.27
N PHE A 176 11.04 8.68 -1.04
CA PHE A 176 11.56 7.54 -1.80
C PHE A 176 10.61 6.34 -1.70
N SER A 177 10.14 6.02 -0.49
CA SER A 177 9.16 4.95 -0.29
C SER A 177 7.87 5.17 -1.07
N VAL A 178 7.33 6.40 -1.12
CA VAL A 178 6.12 6.72 -1.91
C VAL A 178 6.38 6.51 -3.39
N ARG A 179 7.46 7.10 -3.91
CA ARG A 179 7.79 7.05 -5.34
C ARG A 179 7.94 5.63 -5.84
N ILE A 180 8.78 4.81 -5.19
CA ILE A 180 8.97 3.43 -5.65
C ILE A 180 7.69 2.62 -5.49
N SER A 181 6.99 2.71 -4.36
CA SER A 181 5.82 1.85 -4.15
C SER A 181 4.63 2.25 -5.01
N THR A 182 4.58 3.50 -5.48
CA THR A 182 3.62 3.99 -6.48
C THR A 182 3.87 3.34 -7.83
N SER A 183 5.12 3.29 -8.30
CA SER A 183 5.50 2.67 -9.59
C SER A 183 5.11 1.19 -9.67
N PHE A 184 5.13 0.49 -8.54
CA PHE A 184 4.77 -0.94 -8.46
C PHE A 184 3.36 -1.19 -7.89
N GLY A 185 2.59 -0.15 -7.57
CA GLY A 185 1.22 -0.29 -7.08
C GLY A 185 1.05 -0.85 -5.65
N HIS A 186 2.11 -0.88 -4.82
CA HIS A 186 2.07 -1.41 -3.45
C HIS A 186 1.45 -0.43 -2.44
N TYR A 187 0.12 -0.43 -2.32
CA TYR A 187 -0.63 0.48 -1.45
C TYR A 187 -0.31 0.33 0.04
N GLN A 188 0.13 -0.85 0.50
CA GLN A 188 0.54 -1.07 1.89
C GLN A 188 1.79 -0.26 2.26
N THR A 189 2.56 0.21 1.26
CA THR A 189 3.76 1.02 1.47
C THR A 189 3.49 2.50 1.25
N TYR A 190 2.92 2.91 0.10
CA TYR A 190 2.73 4.34 -0.17
C TYR A 190 1.66 4.98 0.71
N VAL A 191 0.52 4.34 0.98
CA VAL A 191 -0.58 5.00 1.74
C VAL A 191 -0.13 5.40 3.15
N PRO A 192 0.52 4.53 3.95
CA PRO A 192 1.05 4.94 5.25
C PRO A 192 2.14 6.00 5.15
N SER A 193 2.98 5.95 4.10
CA SER A 193 4.03 6.95 3.89
C SER A 193 3.46 8.33 3.55
N ILE A 194 2.46 8.38 2.66
CA ILE A 194 1.74 9.60 2.30
C ILE A 194 1.08 10.21 3.55
N ASN A 195 0.40 9.39 4.34
CA ASN A 195 -0.24 9.87 5.57
C ASN A 195 0.78 10.43 6.57
N TYR A 196 1.97 9.82 6.68
CA TYR A 196 3.04 10.36 7.52
C TYR A 196 3.54 11.72 7.00
N LEU A 197 3.77 11.84 5.70
CA LEU A 197 4.25 13.07 5.04
C LEU A 197 3.24 14.21 5.17
N ILE A 198 1.94 13.95 4.93
CA ILE A 198 0.87 14.94 5.07
C ILE A 198 0.77 15.41 6.54
N ARG A 199 0.84 14.49 7.50
CA ARG A 199 0.71 14.82 8.93
C ARG A 199 1.86 15.69 9.45
N HIS A 200 3.06 15.52 8.91
CA HIS A 200 4.27 16.22 9.37
C HIS A 200 4.80 17.22 8.34
N LYS A 201 3.94 17.74 7.46
CA LYS A 201 4.29 18.65 6.36
C LYS A 201 5.24 19.77 6.80
N ASP A 202 4.84 20.52 7.83
CA ASP A 202 5.57 21.71 8.29
C ASP A 202 6.90 21.33 8.97
N ALA A 203 6.89 20.28 9.79
CA ALA A 203 8.08 19.82 10.52
C ALA A 203 9.16 19.23 9.60
N LEU A 204 8.74 18.66 8.46
CA LEU A 204 9.64 18.08 7.46
C LEU A 204 10.12 19.09 6.41
N GLY A 205 9.52 20.28 6.35
CA GLY A 205 9.81 21.26 5.31
C GLY A 205 9.49 20.71 3.91
N LEU A 206 8.30 20.11 3.73
CA LEU A 206 7.85 19.69 2.39
C LEU A 206 7.58 20.93 1.52
N SER A 207 8.14 20.93 0.31
CA SER A 207 7.80 21.94 -0.69
C SER A 207 6.34 21.75 -1.15
N GLU A 208 5.77 22.79 -1.74
CA GLU A 208 4.42 22.69 -2.30
C GLU A 208 4.35 21.61 -3.38
N GLN A 209 5.36 21.52 -4.25
CA GLN A 209 5.43 20.52 -5.32
C GLN A 209 5.47 19.08 -4.78
N GLU A 210 6.28 18.81 -3.75
CA GLU A 210 6.35 17.49 -3.11
C GLU A 210 5.02 17.14 -2.42
N PHE A 211 4.39 18.12 -1.81
CA PHE A 211 3.08 17.94 -1.18
C PHE A 211 1.99 17.66 -2.23
N GLU A 212 1.99 18.38 -3.34
CA GLU A 212 1.08 18.16 -4.47
C GLU A 212 1.25 16.76 -5.08
N GLU A 213 2.50 16.31 -5.27
CA GLU A 213 2.83 14.95 -5.75
C GLU A 213 2.18 13.89 -4.85
N VAL A 214 2.46 13.96 -3.54
CA VAL A 214 1.98 13.02 -2.52
C VAL A 214 0.45 13.00 -2.42
N VAL A 215 -0.18 14.18 -2.44
CA VAL A 215 -1.64 14.29 -2.35
C VAL A 215 -2.32 13.81 -3.64
N THR A 216 -1.74 14.08 -4.81
CA THR A 216 -2.26 13.61 -6.10
C THR A 216 -2.32 12.08 -6.13
N ILE A 217 -1.27 11.41 -5.68
CA ILE A 217 -1.23 9.95 -5.59
C ILE A 217 -2.34 9.43 -4.67
N LEU A 218 -2.54 10.06 -3.50
CA LEU A 218 -3.61 9.68 -2.58
C LEU A 218 -5.01 9.87 -3.18
N ILE A 219 -5.26 10.99 -3.85
CA ILE A 219 -6.55 11.28 -4.48
C ILE A 219 -6.85 10.23 -5.55
N LEU A 220 -5.90 9.94 -6.43
CA LEU A 220 -6.09 8.94 -7.49
C LEU A 220 -6.25 7.53 -6.93
N HIS A 221 -5.53 7.18 -5.85
CA HIS A 221 -5.76 5.94 -5.12
C HIS A 221 -7.20 5.84 -4.59
N LEU A 222 -7.73 6.91 -4.00
CA LEU A 222 -9.11 6.92 -3.50
C LEU A 222 -10.14 6.72 -4.62
N VAL A 223 -9.88 7.28 -5.79
CA VAL A 223 -10.76 7.16 -6.97
C VAL A 223 -10.72 5.76 -7.56
N HIS A 224 -9.53 5.27 -7.88
CA HIS A 224 -9.35 4.05 -8.67
C HIS A 224 -9.40 2.76 -7.83
N VAL A 225 -8.85 2.79 -6.61
CA VAL A 225 -8.74 1.61 -5.75
C VAL A 225 -9.90 1.54 -4.76
N ASN A 226 -10.09 2.59 -3.95
CA ASN A 226 -11.09 2.56 -2.86
C ASN A 226 -12.50 2.92 -3.33
N GLU A 227 -12.65 3.51 -4.52
CA GLU A 227 -13.91 4.02 -5.08
C GLU A 227 -14.61 5.08 -4.19
N ASP A 228 -13.87 5.72 -3.28
CA ASP A 228 -14.35 6.82 -2.45
C ASP A 228 -14.13 8.15 -3.17
N VAL A 229 -14.94 8.37 -4.20
CA VAL A 229 -14.89 9.58 -5.03
C VAL A 229 -15.23 10.83 -4.22
N SER A 230 -16.17 10.74 -3.28
CA SER A 230 -16.56 11.88 -2.45
C SER A 230 -15.40 12.41 -1.62
N HIS A 231 -14.65 11.50 -0.97
CA HIS A 231 -13.46 11.90 -0.23
C HIS A 231 -12.37 12.44 -1.16
N ALA A 232 -12.17 11.82 -2.32
CA ALA A 232 -11.21 12.27 -3.32
C ALA A 232 -11.47 13.71 -3.81
N ILE A 233 -12.73 14.05 -4.12
CA ILE A 233 -13.13 15.41 -4.53
C ILE A 233 -12.87 16.42 -3.42
N ASN A 234 -13.22 16.08 -2.17
CA ASN A 234 -12.98 16.96 -1.03
C ASN A 234 -11.48 17.26 -0.84
N LEU A 235 -10.64 16.24 -0.98
CA LEU A 235 -9.18 16.41 -0.91
C LEU A 235 -8.64 17.23 -2.10
N TYR A 236 -9.18 17.01 -3.30
CA TYR A 236 -8.81 17.76 -4.50
C TYR A 236 -9.02 19.26 -4.30
N PHE A 237 -10.24 19.69 -3.94
CA PHE A 237 -10.54 21.11 -3.76
C PHE A 237 -9.81 21.73 -2.57
N LYS A 238 -9.46 20.92 -1.56
CA LYS A 238 -8.74 21.38 -0.39
C LYS A 238 -7.25 21.63 -0.68
N TYR A 239 -6.61 20.78 -1.47
CA TYR A 239 -5.15 20.76 -1.56
C TYR A 239 -4.59 21.09 -2.94
N ILE A 240 -5.26 20.70 -4.03
CA ILE A 240 -4.74 20.84 -5.40
C ILE A 240 -5.77 21.40 -6.40
N PRO A 241 -6.55 22.45 -6.07
CA PRO A 241 -7.62 22.93 -6.95
C PRO A 241 -7.13 23.44 -8.31
N GLN A 242 -5.85 23.79 -8.43
CA GLN A 242 -5.24 24.33 -9.64
C GLN A 242 -4.94 23.25 -10.70
N ARG A 243 -4.85 21.98 -10.30
CA ARG A 243 -4.47 20.85 -11.16
C ARG A 243 -5.68 20.29 -11.90
N TRP A 244 -6.18 21.04 -12.89
CA TRP A 244 -7.40 20.67 -13.63
C TRP A 244 -7.31 19.32 -14.34
N GLU A 245 -6.09 18.86 -14.67
CA GLU A 245 -5.84 17.57 -15.31
C GLU A 245 -6.36 16.42 -14.42
N ILE A 246 -6.08 16.51 -13.11
CA ILE A 246 -6.53 15.52 -12.12
C ILE A 246 -8.05 15.57 -11.98
N LEU A 247 -8.65 16.77 -12.00
CA LEU A 247 -10.11 16.89 -11.97
C LEU A 247 -10.76 16.22 -13.18
N LYS A 248 -10.17 16.34 -14.39
CA LYS A 248 -10.69 15.66 -15.58
C LYS A 248 -10.62 14.15 -15.45
N ILE A 249 -9.58 13.59 -14.82
CA ILE A 249 -9.49 12.15 -14.52
C ILE A 249 -10.63 11.74 -13.60
N ILE A 250 -10.84 12.49 -12.49
CA ILE A 250 -11.91 12.24 -11.53
C ILE A 250 -13.28 12.30 -12.21
N GLN A 251 -13.54 13.35 -13.00
CA GLN A 251 -14.79 13.51 -13.74
C GLN A 251 -15.03 12.39 -14.74
N SER A 252 -14.00 11.99 -15.49
CA SER A 252 -14.12 10.89 -16.46
C SER A 252 -14.46 9.57 -15.76
N TRP A 253 -13.88 9.34 -14.58
CA TRP A 253 -14.20 8.17 -13.75
C TRP A 253 -15.65 8.19 -13.26
N ILE A 254 -16.12 9.32 -12.71
CA ILE A 254 -17.50 9.47 -12.20
C ILE A 254 -18.55 9.20 -13.27
N HIS A 255 -18.36 9.80 -14.45
CA HIS A 255 -19.31 9.67 -15.55
C HIS A 255 -19.14 8.36 -16.32
N LYS A 256 -18.17 7.51 -15.93
CA LYS A 256 -17.75 6.31 -16.67
C LYS A 256 -17.43 6.62 -18.14
N ASN A 257 -16.90 7.82 -18.40
CA ASN A 257 -16.50 8.24 -19.73
C ASN A 257 -15.13 7.65 -20.05
N TYR A 258 -15.16 6.44 -20.57
CA TYR A 258 -13.96 5.70 -20.93
C TYR A 258 -13.14 6.41 -22.01
N CYS A 259 -13.77 6.89 -23.10
CA CYS A 259 -13.04 7.50 -24.21
C CYS A 259 -12.25 8.75 -23.79
N GLN A 260 -12.79 9.54 -22.86
CA GLN A 260 -12.03 10.67 -22.29
C GLN A 260 -10.91 10.18 -21.37
N TRP A 261 -11.18 9.19 -20.53
CA TRP A 261 -10.21 8.65 -19.59
C TRP A 261 -9.01 8.02 -20.31
N ILE A 262 -9.23 7.27 -21.39
CA ILE A 262 -8.16 6.61 -22.14
C ILE A 262 -7.29 7.60 -22.92
N LYS A 263 -7.90 8.67 -23.45
CA LYS A 263 -7.14 9.78 -24.06
C LYS A 263 -6.19 10.42 -23.06
N ILE A 264 -6.69 10.71 -21.86
CA ILE A 264 -5.86 11.26 -20.78
C ILE A 264 -4.76 10.26 -20.41
N TYR A 265 -5.09 8.98 -20.24
CA TYR A 265 -4.12 7.93 -19.94
C TYR A 265 -2.98 7.87 -20.97
N ASN A 266 -3.33 7.93 -22.25
CA ASN A 266 -2.38 7.85 -23.36
C ASN A 266 -1.53 9.13 -23.52
N GLU A 267 -2.04 10.30 -23.11
CA GLU A 267 -1.34 11.59 -23.19
C GLU A 267 -0.52 11.92 -21.93
N GLU A 268 -0.78 11.24 -20.81
CA GLU A 268 -0.17 11.51 -19.51
C GLU A 268 1.33 11.20 -19.52
N ARG A 269 2.12 12.16 -19.03
CA ARG A 269 3.60 12.04 -18.97
C ARG A 269 4.12 11.85 -17.56
N ASN A 270 3.28 12.07 -16.55
CA ASN A 270 3.67 11.88 -15.17
C ASN A 270 3.54 10.41 -14.77
N ASP A 271 4.68 9.74 -14.59
CA ASP A 271 4.76 8.32 -14.23
C ASP A 271 3.96 7.97 -12.97
N SER A 272 3.93 8.86 -11.96
CA SER A 272 3.17 8.62 -10.72
C SER A 272 1.66 8.65 -10.96
N VAL A 273 1.18 9.58 -11.78
CA VAL A 273 -0.24 9.68 -12.15
C VAL A 273 -0.63 8.48 -13.02
N LEU A 274 0.19 8.16 -14.03
CA LEU A 274 -0.04 7.02 -14.92
C LEU A 274 -0.09 5.71 -14.13
N SER A 275 0.82 5.50 -13.19
CA SER A 275 0.85 4.33 -12.32
C SER A 275 -0.43 4.20 -11.47
N MET A 276 -0.98 5.32 -10.99
CA MET A 276 -2.25 5.29 -10.24
C MET A 276 -3.45 5.02 -11.16
N MET A 277 -3.46 5.58 -12.38
CA MET A 277 -4.50 5.29 -13.37
C MET A 277 -4.47 3.81 -13.79
N ARG A 278 -3.29 3.20 -13.93
CA ARG A 278 -3.12 1.76 -14.21
C ARG A 278 -3.84 0.87 -13.20
N LEU A 279 -3.93 1.26 -11.93
CA LEU A 279 -4.66 0.49 -10.92
C LEU A 279 -6.19 0.48 -11.15
N GLY A 280 -6.72 1.52 -11.78
CA GLY A 280 -8.14 1.63 -12.14
C GLY A 280 -8.47 1.06 -13.53
N TYR A 281 -7.45 0.64 -14.26
CA TYR A 281 -7.52 0.28 -15.67
C TYR A 281 -8.56 -0.81 -15.96
N ASP A 282 -8.46 -1.94 -15.28
CA ASP A 282 -9.32 -3.11 -15.53
C ASP A 282 -10.82 -2.76 -15.39
N LYS A 283 -11.17 -1.92 -14.41
CA LYS A 283 -12.55 -1.49 -14.17
C LYS A 283 -13.09 -0.64 -15.33
N MET A 284 -12.25 0.25 -15.87
CA MET A 284 -12.63 1.11 -16.99
C MET A 284 -12.73 0.31 -18.29
N VAL A 285 -11.83 -0.64 -18.52
CA VAL A 285 -11.92 -1.55 -19.67
C VAL A 285 -13.19 -2.39 -19.63
N LEU A 286 -13.59 -2.90 -18.46
CA LEU A 286 -14.86 -3.62 -18.33
C LEU A 286 -16.07 -2.73 -18.70
N ASN A 287 -16.06 -1.45 -18.31
CA ASN A 287 -17.08 -0.50 -18.74
C ASN A 287 -17.06 -0.26 -20.25
N LEU A 288 -15.88 -0.17 -20.87
CA LEU A 288 -15.74 -0.12 -22.33
C LEU A 288 -16.35 -1.36 -22.98
N ILE A 289 -15.95 -2.56 -22.56
CA ILE A 289 -16.43 -3.83 -23.12
C ILE A 289 -17.96 -3.87 -23.04
N SER A 290 -18.54 -3.51 -21.90
CA SER A 290 -20.00 -3.43 -21.73
C SER A 290 -20.64 -2.41 -22.68
N GLY A 291 -20.03 -1.25 -22.88
CA GLY A 291 -20.53 -0.22 -23.80
C GLY A 291 -20.45 -0.67 -25.26
N VAL A 292 -19.30 -1.22 -25.67
CA VAL A 292 -19.07 -1.72 -27.03
C VAL A 292 -19.99 -2.87 -27.37
N ASN A 293 -20.21 -3.80 -26.44
CA ASN A 293 -21.20 -4.87 -26.56
C ASN A 293 -22.62 -4.33 -26.79
N CYS A 294 -22.97 -3.17 -26.26
CA CYS A 294 -24.31 -2.61 -26.46
C CYS A 294 -24.44 -1.86 -27.80
N LEU A 295 -23.38 -1.20 -28.23
CA LEU A 295 -23.44 -0.19 -29.30
C LEU A 295 -23.03 -0.72 -30.68
N TYR A 296 -22.14 -1.71 -30.74
CA TYR A 296 -21.53 -2.16 -31.99
C TYR A 296 -21.86 -3.62 -32.29
N TYR A 297 -22.08 -3.92 -33.58
CA TYR A 297 -22.16 -5.28 -34.10
C TYR A 297 -20.81 -5.73 -34.66
N THR A 298 -20.13 -4.80 -35.35
CA THR A 298 -18.81 -4.97 -35.95
C THR A 298 -18.00 -3.70 -35.73
N LEU A 299 -16.69 -3.82 -35.59
CA LEU A 299 -15.78 -2.69 -35.44
C LEU A 299 -14.44 -3.01 -36.13
N PRO A 300 -13.85 -2.09 -36.91
CA PRO A 300 -12.51 -2.31 -37.46
C PRO A 300 -11.48 -2.50 -36.33
N LYS A 301 -10.56 -3.45 -36.51
CA LYS A 301 -9.50 -3.74 -35.53
C LYS A 301 -8.60 -2.52 -35.30
N ALA A 302 -8.25 -1.80 -36.38
CA ALA A 302 -7.43 -0.59 -36.30
C ALA A 302 -8.09 0.49 -35.42
N ASP A 303 -9.37 0.77 -35.65
CA ASP A 303 -10.11 1.75 -34.86
C ASP A 303 -10.21 1.34 -33.39
N LEU A 304 -10.43 0.05 -33.13
CA LEU A 304 -10.46 -0.50 -31.77
C LEU A 304 -9.13 -0.28 -31.05
N GLU A 305 -8.02 -0.67 -31.67
CA GLU A 305 -6.69 -0.59 -31.06
C GLU A 305 -6.19 0.85 -30.91
N GLU A 306 -6.45 1.72 -31.89
CA GLU A 306 -5.96 3.11 -31.87
C GLU A 306 -6.83 4.04 -31.02
N SER A 307 -8.16 3.91 -31.12
CA SER A 307 -9.08 4.89 -30.50
C SER A 307 -9.67 4.43 -29.17
N PHE A 308 -9.77 3.11 -28.93
CA PHE A 308 -10.44 2.57 -27.77
C PHE A 308 -9.51 1.81 -26.81
N LEU A 309 -8.38 1.28 -27.25
CA LEU A 309 -7.45 0.59 -26.35
C LEU A 309 -6.28 1.50 -25.97
N PRO A 310 -5.65 1.29 -24.80
CA PRO A 310 -4.35 1.88 -24.54
C PRO A 310 -3.31 1.31 -25.50
N HIS A 311 -2.26 2.09 -25.74
CA HIS A 311 -1.10 1.69 -26.55
C HIS A 311 -0.45 0.36 -26.11
N GLU A 312 -0.61 0.00 -24.84
CA GLU A 312 -0.04 -1.20 -24.23
C GLU A 312 -0.90 -2.46 -24.42
N LEU A 313 -2.18 -2.31 -24.82
CA LEU A 313 -3.12 -3.43 -24.91
C LEU A 313 -3.51 -3.67 -26.37
N LYS A 314 -3.20 -4.87 -26.86
CA LYS A 314 -3.66 -5.34 -28.18
C LYS A 314 -4.96 -6.11 -28.09
N PHE A 315 -5.62 -6.30 -29.22
CA PHE A 315 -6.87 -7.07 -29.27
C PHE A 315 -6.71 -8.51 -28.72
N GLU A 316 -5.58 -9.17 -29.01
CA GLU A 316 -5.33 -10.54 -28.56
C GLU A 316 -5.25 -10.64 -27.03
N ASP A 317 -4.61 -9.64 -26.41
CA ASP A 317 -4.50 -9.53 -24.95
C ASP A 317 -5.86 -9.22 -24.32
N LEU A 318 -6.68 -8.40 -24.98
CA LEU A 318 -8.04 -8.09 -24.53
C LEU A 318 -8.90 -9.36 -24.48
N SER A 319 -8.89 -10.16 -25.56
CA SER A 319 -9.67 -11.40 -25.65
C SER A 319 -9.22 -12.40 -24.59
N THR A 320 -7.91 -12.56 -24.38
CA THR A 320 -7.35 -13.51 -23.41
C THR A 320 -7.59 -13.08 -21.97
N LYS A 321 -7.38 -11.79 -21.65
CA LYS A 321 -7.44 -11.29 -20.27
C LYS A 321 -8.86 -11.10 -19.75
N TYR A 322 -9.79 -10.69 -20.61
CA TYR A 322 -11.16 -10.34 -20.22
C TYR A 322 -12.22 -11.33 -20.71
N ASP A 323 -11.80 -12.44 -21.33
CA ASP A 323 -12.67 -13.50 -21.88
C ASP A 323 -13.81 -12.93 -22.74
N VAL A 324 -13.43 -12.04 -23.66
CA VAL A 324 -14.38 -11.33 -24.50
C VAL A 324 -14.74 -12.20 -25.69
N GLY A 325 -16.03 -12.54 -25.82
CA GLY A 325 -16.54 -13.40 -26.92
C GLY A 325 -16.54 -12.77 -28.32
N TRP A 326 -15.70 -11.76 -28.55
CA TRP A 326 -15.54 -11.09 -29.85
C TRP A 326 -14.70 -11.98 -30.77
N ARG A 327 -15.06 -12.02 -32.05
CA ARG A 327 -14.37 -12.82 -33.06
C ARG A 327 -13.75 -11.93 -34.11
N LEU A 328 -12.64 -12.35 -34.71
CA LEU A 328 -12.13 -11.72 -35.91
C LEU A 328 -12.87 -12.31 -37.12
N ASP A 329 -13.18 -11.44 -38.08
CA ASP A 329 -13.68 -11.83 -39.39
C ASP A 329 -12.60 -12.57 -40.19
N ASP A 330 -12.99 -13.23 -41.29
CA ASP A 330 -12.09 -14.07 -42.10
C ASP A 330 -10.85 -13.30 -42.64
N ASP A 331 -11.01 -12.00 -42.87
CA ASP A 331 -9.95 -11.08 -43.32
C ASP A 331 -9.06 -10.54 -42.18
N GLY A 332 -9.41 -10.81 -40.92
CA GLY A 332 -8.68 -10.36 -39.73
C GLY A 332 -8.72 -8.85 -39.46
N GLN A 333 -9.40 -8.07 -40.31
CA GLN A 333 -9.47 -6.61 -40.20
C GLN A 333 -10.66 -6.10 -39.38
N THR A 334 -11.71 -6.91 -39.24
CA THR A 334 -12.94 -6.52 -38.54
C THR A 334 -13.18 -7.42 -37.34
N VAL A 335 -13.49 -6.81 -36.20
CA VAL A 335 -13.91 -7.49 -34.97
C VAL A 335 -15.44 -7.58 -34.99
N ILE A 336 -15.95 -8.81 -34.99
CA ILE A 336 -17.37 -9.14 -34.83
C ILE A 336 -17.68 -9.22 -33.34
N ILE A 337 -18.43 -8.23 -32.87
CA ILE A 337 -18.80 -8.05 -31.46
C ILE A 337 -20.13 -8.76 -31.20
N ARG A 338 -21.10 -8.63 -32.12
CA ARG A 338 -22.43 -9.27 -32.02
C ARG A 338 -22.93 -9.73 -33.37
N GLU A 339 -23.57 -10.89 -33.38
CA GLU A 339 -24.28 -11.41 -34.54
C GLU A 339 -25.77 -11.07 -34.45
N ARG A 340 -26.36 -10.65 -35.57
CA ARG A 340 -27.82 -10.50 -35.66
C ARG A 340 -28.44 -11.89 -35.58
N ARG A 341 -29.40 -12.09 -34.67
CA ARG A 341 -30.23 -13.30 -34.67
C ARG A 341 -30.93 -13.39 -36.03
N LYS A 342 -30.56 -14.39 -36.84
CA LYS A 342 -31.28 -14.68 -38.09
C LYS A 342 -32.73 -14.98 -37.69
N ARG A 343 -33.69 -14.24 -38.25
CA ARG A 343 -35.11 -14.58 -38.12
C ARG A 343 -35.31 -15.95 -38.75
N THR A 344 -35.61 -16.95 -37.92
CA THR A 344 -36.13 -18.22 -38.40
C THR A 344 -37.45 -17.92 -39.08
N THR A 345 -37.44 -17.84 -40.41
CA THR A 345 -38.66 -17.91 -41.22
C THR A 345 -39.24 -19.29 -40.99
N VAL A 346 -40.28 -19.35 -40.14
CA VAL A 346 -41.14 -20.52 -39.96
C VAL A 346 -42.12 -20.55 -41.12
#